data_AF-A0A1I1PY19-F1
#
_entry.id   AF-A0A1I1PY19-F1
#
_cell.length_a   1.000
_cell.length_b   1.000
_cell.length_c   1.000
_cell.angle_alpha   90.00
_cell.angle_beta   90.00
_cell.angle_gamma   90.00
#
_symmetry.space_group_name_H-M   'P 1'
#
loop_
_entity.id
_entity.type
_entity.pdbx_description
1 polymer ?
#
loop_
_entity_poly.entity_id
_entity_poly.type
_entity_poly.pdbx_seq_one_letter_code
_entity_poly.pdbx_strand_id
1 'polypeptide(L)'
;MSGMTFACRHKQSDHPEIATFSVSAFASINATRALAAELDKPEMPWFRASAFLKEQNQVDTVRFQNRIIIRSNSATAHYPKILCLRNNHLGLKLPDGQQAKLFINGEKEPVQSLSALTFNEVNDLLVYQKWEDLAEASAYPESHRVFVSTTHKTPAKNPVRTRWEQYLRANAVSDHPLGQTSTFSMNKLLEATFFQNKLAFIERTKEDYLKLYDEYSTDIDLYINGLPVDAKSIEEFTSGKLINSTPRSDVSRNGQMPQIGNTGF
;
A
#
# COMPACT_ATOMS: atom_id res chain seq x y z
N MET A 1 45.61 -56.28 -22.11
CA MET A 1 44.45 -56.43 -21.20
C MET A 1 44.24 -55.08 -20.52
N SER A 2 43.38 -54.24 -21.09
CA SER A 2 43.05 -52.92 -20.56
C SER A 2 41.81 -53.01 -19.70
N GLY A 3 41.94 -52.73 -18.41
CA GLY A 3 40.81 -52.56 -17.51
C GLY A 3 40.17 -51.19 -17.73
N MET A 4 38.93 -51.18 -18.23
CA MET A 4 38.07 -49.99 -18.13
C MET A 4 37.31 -50.06 -16.81
N THR A 5 37.70 -49.23 -15.85
CA THR A 5 36.88 -48.85 -14.71
C THR A 5 35.81 -47.87 -15.20
N PHE A 6 34.58 -48.34 -15.41
CA PHE A 6 33.42 -47.46 -15.56
C PHE A 6 32.91 -47.10 -14.16
N ALA A 7 33.32 -45.94 -13.67
CA ALA A 7 32.65 -45.30 -12.54
C ALA A 7 31.29 -44.77 -13.00
N CYS A 8 30.22 -45.22 -12.33
CA CYS A 8 28.87 -44.69 -12.51
C CYS A 8 28.87 -43.17 -12.28
N ARG A 9 28.76 -42.41 -13.37
CA ARG A 9 28.56 -40.96 -13.33
C ARG A 9 27.11 -40.70 -12.92
N HIS A 10 26.88 -40.53 -11.62
CA HIS A 10 25.64 -39.91 -11.14
C HIS A 10 25.57 -38.52 -11.76
N LYS A 11 24.57 -38.26 -12.60
CA LYS A 11 24.18 -36.88 -12.94
C LYS A 11 23.54 -36.29 -11.69
N GLN A 12 24.37 -35.72 -10.83
CA GLN A 12 23.90 -34.78 -9.84
C GLN A 12 23.42 -33.55 -10.62
N SER A 13 22.11 -33.45 -10.79
CA SER A 13 21.47 -32.25 -11.30
C SER A 13 21.65 -31.16 -10.24
N ASP A 14 22.70 -30.34 -10.40
CA ASP A 14 22.97 -29.13 -9.61
C ASP A 14 22.01 -27.98 -9.97
N HIS A 15 20.72 -28.28 -10.06
CA HIS A 15 19.71 -27.28 -9.84
C HIS A 15 19.07 -27.63 -8.49
N PRO A 16 19.25 -26.80 -7.45
CA PRO A 16 18.29 -26.87 -6.36
C PRO A 16 16.94 -26.66 -7.03
N GLU A 17 16.11 -27.69 -7.06
CA GLU A 17 14.67 -27.50 -7.23
C GLU A 17 14.31 -26.54 -6.10
N ILE A 18 14.23 -25.25 -6.46
CA ILE A 18 13.53 -24.28 -5.66
C ILE A 18 12.12 -24.82 -5.71
N ALA A 19 11.76 -25.60 -4.69
CA ALA A 19 10.38 -25.89 -4.38
C ALA A 19 9.76 -24.53 -4.14
N THR A 20 9.23 -23.93 -5.21
CA THR A 20 8.32 -22.80 -5.14
C THR A 20 7.06 -23.36 -4.50
N PHE A 21 7.11 -23.49 -3.17
CA PHE A 21 5.91 -23.61 -2.37
C PHE A 21 5.12 -22.35 -2.66
N SER A 22 4.12 -22.49 -3.55
CA SER A 22 3.04 -21.54 -3.72
C SER A 22 2.23 -21.56 -2.43
N VAL A 23 2.77 -20.96 -1.37
CA VAL A 23 2.04 -20.75 -0.13
C VAL A 23 0.98 -19.73 -0.47
N SER A 24 -0.28 -20.18 -0.55
CA SER A 24 -1.45 -19.30 -0.59
C SER A 24 -1.25 -18.20 0.44
N ALA A 25 -1.42 -16.94 0.03
CA ALA A 25 -1.11 -15.79 0.88
C ALA A 25 -2.05 -15.64 2.10
N PHE A 26 -2.96 -16.60 2.31
CA PHE A 26 -3.92 -16.71 3.41
C PHE A 26 -4.40 -18.16 3.56
N ALA A 27 -4.86 -18.53 4.76
CA ALA A 27 -5.41 -19.85 5.05
C ALA A 27 -6.85 -20.01 4.52
N SER A 28 -7.13 -21.14 3.86
CA SER A 28 -8.44 -21.51 3.30
C SER A 28 -9.43 -22.01 4.38
N ILE A 29 -9.71 -21.16 5.37
CA ILE A 29 -10.53 -21.50 6.54
C ILE A 29 -12.05 -21.39 6.32
N ASN A 30 -12.48 -20.79 5.20
CA ASN A 30 -13.89 -20.66 4.84
C ASN A 30 -14.05 -20.80 3.31
N ALA A 31 -15.28 -21.02 2.86
CA ALA A 31 -15.58 -21.27 1.44
C ALA A 31 -15.16 -20.09 0.54
N THR A 32 -15.32 -18.85 1.01
CA THR A 32 -14.87 -17.65 0.30
C THR A 32 -13.36 -17.66 0.06
N ARG A 33 -12.56 -17.94 1.10
CA ARG A 33 -11.10 -18.04 1.00
C ARG A 33 -10.67 -19.26 0.19
N ALA A 34 -11.37 -20.39 0.30
CA ALA A 34 -11.09 -21.56 -0.52
C ALA A 34 -11.25 -21.23 -2.03
N LEU A 35 -12.34 -20.57 -2.43
CA LEU A 35 -12.52 -20.13 -3.82
C LEU A 35 -11.51 -19.06 -4.25
N ALA A 36 -11.16 -18.13 -3.36
CA ALA A 36 -10.15 -17.12 -3.67
C ALA A 36 -8.76 -17.75 -3.87
N ALA A 37 -8.41 -18.76 -3.06
CA ALA A 37 -7.13 -19.47 -3.18
C ALA A 37 -6.99 -20.22 -4.51
N GLU A 38 -8.10 -20.63 -5.13
CA GLU A 38 -8.09 -21.20 -6.48
C GLU A 38 -7.60 -20.19 -7.53
N LEU A 39 -7.79 -18.89 -7.30
CA LEU A 39 -7.31 -17.82 -8.19
C LEU A 39 -5.83 -17.47 -7.99
N ASP A 40 -5.25 -17.81 -6.84
CA ASP A 40 -3.83 -17.59 -6.55
C ASP A 40 -2.92 -18.66 -7.20
N LYS A 41 -3.50 -19.64 -7.89
CA LYS A 41 -2.73 -20.68 -8.59
C LYS A 41 -1.92 -20.06 -9.75
N PRO A 42 -0.67 -20.51 -10.01
CA PRO A 42 0.24 -19.88 -10.98
C PRO A 42 -0.29 -19.74 -12.41
N GLU A 43 -1.20 -20.62 -12.84
CA GLU A 43 -1.73 -20.67 -14.21
C GLU A 43 -3.04 -19.86 -14.37
N MET A 44 -3.49 -19.20 -13.31
CA MET A 44 -4.74 -18.45 -13.32
C MET A 44 -4.48 -16.99 -13.74
N PRO A 45 -5.30 -16.41 -14.64
CA PRO A 45 -5.09 -15.06 -15.15
C PRO A 45 -5.62 -14.00 -14.17
N TRP A 46 -5.38 -14.18 -12.87
CA TRP A 46 -5.91 -13.35 -11.80
C TRP A 46 -4.79 -12.91 -10.87
N PHE A 47 -4.91 -11.69 -10.34
CA PHE A 47 -4.10 -11.25 -9.22
C PHE A 47 -4.97 -10.58 -8.17
N ARG A 48 -4.56 -10.70 -6.92
CA ARG A 48 -5.24 -10.10 -5.79
C ARG A 48 -4.98 -8.60 -5.75
N ALA A 49 -5.95 -7.82 -6.21
CA ALA A 49 -5.89 -6.37 -6.22
C ALA A 49 -6.07 -5.78 -4.82
N SER A 50 -6.91 -6.37 -3.97
CA SER A 50 -7.10 -5.94 -2.58
C SER A 50 -7.53 -7.09 -1.68
N ALA A 51 -7.21 -6.99 -0.39
CA ALA A 51 -7.66 -7.94 0.62
C ALA A 51 -7.85 -7.28 1.98
N PHE A 52 -9.04 -7.45 2.54
CA PHE A 52 -9.37 -7.22 3.93
C PHE A 52 -9.70 -8.56 4.56
N LEU A 53 -8.81 -9.10 5.39
CA LEU A 53 -9.03 -10.38 6.07
C LEU A 53 -9.12 -10.15 7.58
N LYS A 54 -10.12 -10.74 8.23
CA LYS A 54 -10.34 -10.61 9.69
C LYS A 54 -9.11 -10.99 10.53
N GLU A 55 -8.35 -11.99 10.07
CA GLU A 55 -7.26 -12.62 10.83
C GLU A 55 -5.88 -12.05 10.50
N GLN A 56 -5.72 -11.28 9.41
CA GLN A 56 -4.43 -10.67 9.01
C GLN A 56 -4.10 -9.39 9.78
N ASN A 57 -4.52 -9.30 11.04
CA ASN A 57 -3.96 -8.33 11.99
C ASN A 57 -2.60 -8.80 12.56
N GLN A 58 -2.08 -9.96 12.14
CA GLN A 58 -0.73 -10.39 12.47
C GLN A 58 0.23 -10.04 11.33
N VAL A 59 1.30 -9.36 11.72
CA VAL A 59 2.52 -9.21 10.93
C VAL A 59 3.04 -10.60 10.61
N ASP A 60 3.03 -10.99 9.33
CA ASP A 60 3.57 -12.28 8.89
C ASP A 60 5.08 -12.24 9.07
N THR A 61 5.56 -12.87 10.13
CA THR A 61 6.98 -12.94 10.41
C THR A 61 7.53 -14.20 9.77
N VAL A 62 8.07 -14.08 8.54
CA VAL A 62 8.66 -15.21 7.82
C VAL A 62 10.14 -15.29 8.17
N ARG A 63 10.58 -16.42 8.74
CA ARG A 63 12.00 -16.67 9.01
C ARG A 63 12.65 -17.27 7.77
N PHE A 64 13.61 -16.57 7.17
CA PHE A 64 14.38 -17.09 6.02
C PHE A 64 15.87 -17.00 6.35
N GLN A 65 16.57 -18.15 6.29
CA GLN A 65 18.04 -18.23 6.42
C GLN A 65 18.60 -17.37 7.57
N ASN A 66 18.12 -17.60 8.80
CA ASN A 66 18.50 -16.85 10.02
C ASN A 66 18.11 -15.36 10.09
N ARG A 67 17.31 -14.83 9.16
CA ARG A 67 16.73 -13.49 9.24
C ARG A 67 15.24 -13.55 9.50
N ILE A 68 14.77 -12.70 10.41
CA ILE A 68 13.35 -12.45 10.65
C ILE A 68 12.90 -11.44 9.59
N ILE A 69 12.17 -11.90 8.57
CA ILE A 69 11.53 -11.01 7.60
C ILE A 69 10.13 -10.73 8.12
N ILE A 70 9.95 -9.54 8.66
CA ILE A 70 8.63 -8.98 8.94
C ILE A 70 7.98 -8.67 7.59
N ARG A 71 7.17 -9.60 7.06
CA ARG A 71 6.20 -9.28 6.03
C ARG A 71 5.05 -8.58 6.73
N SER A 72 5.14 -7.25 6.76
CA SER A 72 3.93 -6.47 6.91
C SER A 72 3.06 -6.75 5.69
N ASN A 73 2.03 -7.58 5.82
CA ASN A 73 0.94 -7.64 4.83
C ASN A 73 0.20 -6.30 4.72
N SER A 74 0.59 -5.28 5.50
CA SER A 74 0.18 -3.90 5.36
C SER A 74 0.99 -3.10 4.32
N ALA A 75 2.05 -3.63 3.72
CA ALA A 75 2.86 -2.88 2.75
C ALA A 75 2.14 -2.61 1.42
N THR A 76 1.05 -3.33 1.14
CA THR A 76 0.13 -3.03 0.02
C THR A 76 -1.28 -3.53 0.34
N ALA A 77 -1.91 -3.02 1.41
CA ALA A 77 -3.36 -3.03 1.49
C ALA A 77 -3.91 -2.02 0.48
N HIS A 78 -3.78 -2.31 -0.82
CA HIS A 78 -4.42 -1.52 -1.85
C HIS A 78 -5.92 -1.60 -1.58
N TYR A 79 -6.55 -0.47 -1.34
CA TYR A 79 -7.98 -0.45 -1.16
C TYR A 79 -8.69 -0.68 -2.51
N PRO A 80 -9.87 -1.32 -2.51
CA PRO A 80 -10.57 -1.67 -3.74
C PRO A 80 -11.20 -0.44 -4.41
N LYS A 81 -10.57 0.07 -5.46
CA LYS A 81 -11.11 1.20 -6.26
C LYS A 81 -12.49 0.93 -6.85
N ILE A 82 -12.82 -0.35 -7.09
CA ILE A 82 -14.09 -0.77 -7.68
C ILE A 82 -15.23 -0.94 -6.67
N LEU A 83 -14.97 -0.80 -5.36
CA LEU A 83 -15.98 -0.95 -4.30
C LEU A 83 -16.18 0.36 -3.55
N CYS A 84 -17.42 0.62 -3.15
CA CYS A 84 -17.78 1.79 -2.37
C CYS A 84 -18.89 1.47 -1.35
N LEU A 85 -19.09 2.37 -0.39
CA LEU A 85 -20.23 2.34 0.52
C LEU A 85 -21.21 3.47 0.19
N ARG A 86 -22.41 3.11 -0.28
CA ARG A 86 -23.52 4.05 -0.54
C ARG A 86 -24.63 3.78 0.47
N ASN A 87 -25.05 4.80 1.22
CA ASN A 87 -26.06 4.66 2.27
C ASN A 87 -25.75 3.52 3.25
N ASN A 88 -24.47 3.34 3.60
CA ASN A 88 -23.96 2.27 4.48
C ASN A 88 -24.02 0.83 3.90
N HIS A 89 -24.40 0.69 2.63
CA HIS A 89 -24.41 -0.59 1.91
C HIS A 89 -23.27 -0.66 0.88
N LEU A 90 -22.75 -1.87 0.67
CA LEU A 90 -21.71 -2.10 -0.34
C LEU A 90 -22.28 -1.92 -1.75
N GLY A 91 -21.44 -1.42 -2.65
CA GLY A 91 -21.78 -1.29 -4.05
C GLY A 91 -20.54 -1.29 -4.93
N LEU A 92 -20.75 -1.51 -6.24
CA LEU A 92 -19.68 -1.41 -7.23
C LEU A 92 -19.61 -0.02 -7.85
N LYS A 93 -18.38 0.41 -8.11
CA LYS A 93 -17.99 1.59 -8.87
C LYS A 93 -17.02 1.14 -9.97
N LEU A 94 -17.56 0.51 -11.01
CA LEU A 94 -16.77 0.06 -12.16
C LEU A 94 -16.78 1.14 -13.26
N PRO A 95 -15.65 1.37 -13.97
CA PRO A 95 -15.62 2.10 -15.23
C PRO A 95 -16.49 1.43 -16.30
N ASP A 96 -16.93 2.22 -17.29
CA ASP A 96 -17.73 1.71 -18.40
C ASP A 96 -17.03 0.56 -19.13
N GLY A 97 -17.80 -0.48 -19.47
CA GLY A 97 -17.31 -1.68 -20.15
C GLY A 97 -16.66 -2.73 -19.25
N GLN A 98 -16.37 -2.40 -17.97
CA GLN A 98 -15.86 -3.38 -17.02
C GLN A 98 -16.98 -4.17 -16.34
N GLN A 99 -16.70 -5.43 -16.04
CA GLN A 99 -17.66 -6.33 -15.38
C GLN A 99 -17.01 -7.03 -14.20
N ALA A 100 -17.79 -7.25 -13.14
CA ALA A 100 -17.35 -8.04 -11.99
C ALA A 100 -18.27 -9.24 -11.76
N LYS A 101 -17.70 -10.34 -11.29
CA LYS A 101 -18.45 -11.44 -10.66
C LYS A 101 -18.35 -11.32 -9.14
N LEU A 102 -19.48 -11.56 -8.48
CA LEU A 102 -19.59 -11.54 -7.03
C LEU A 102 -19.74 -12.96 -6.49
N PHE A 103 -19.03 -13.21 -5.39
CA PHE A 103 -19.16 -14.41 -4.59
C PHE A 103 -19.38 -14.03 -3.14
N ILE A 104 -20.48 -14.47 -2.52
CA ILE A 104 -20.78 -14.26 -1.10
C ILE A 104 -20.80 -15.61 -0.42
N ASN A 105 -20.01 -15.78 0.65
CA ASN A 105 -19.90 -17.02 1.42
C ASN A 105 -19.56 -18.27 0.60
N GLY A 106 -18.87 -18.10 -0.52
CA GLY A 106 -18.51 -19.19 -1.43
C GLY A 106 -19.53 -19.47 -2.54
N GLU A 107 -20.65 -18.75 -2.58
CA GLU A 107 -21.67 -18.91 -3.62
C GLU A 107 -21.65 -17.75 -4.59
N LYS A 108 -21.90 -18.03 -5.88
CA LYS A 108 -21.94 -17.00 -6.92
C LYS A 108 -23.27 -16.26 -6.82
N GLU A 109 -23.19 -14.95 -6.69
CA GLU A 109 -24.33 -14.07 -6.50
C GLU A 109 -24.42 -13.01 -7.61
N PRO A 110 -25.61 -12.48 -7.92
CA PRO A 110 -25.73 -11.30 -8.76
C PRO A 110 -25.05 -10.11 -8.07
N VAL A 111 -24.41 -9.25 -8.84
CA VAL A 111 -23.70 -8.05 -8.35
C VAL A 111 -24.58 -7.17 -7.46
N GLN A 112 -25.88 -7.11 -7.76
CA GLN A 112 -26.87 -6.35 -7.02
C GLN A 112 -27.00 -6.83 -5.56
N SER A 113 -26.67 -8.09 -5.24
CA SER A 113 -26.67 -8.61 -3.86
C SER A 113 -25.71 -7.85 -2.94
N LEU A 114 -24.70 -7.14 -3.46
CA LEU A 114 -23.83 -6.28 -2.64
C LEU A 114 -24.60 -5.20 -1.89
N SER A 115 -25.68 -4.65 -2.47
CA SER A 115 -26.45 -3.57 -1.81
C SER A 115 -27.24 -4.06 -0.60
N ALA A 116 -27.40 -5.37 -0.41
CA ALA A 116 -27.99 -5.92 0.79
C ALA A 116 -27.00 -5.96 1.97
N LEU A 117 -25.69 -5.90 1.69
CA LEU A 117 -24.66 -6.08 2.70
C LEU A 117 -24.19 -4.74 3.26
N THR A 118 -24.13 -4.65 4.58
CA THR A 118 -23.41 -3.56 5.25
C THR A 118 -21.96 -3.95 5.47
N PHE A 119 -21.04 -2.98 5.52
CA PHE A 119 -19.64 -3.30 5.83
C PHE A 119 -19.46 -3.87 7.24
N ASN A 120 -20.41 -3.66 8.15
CA ASN A 120 -20.37 -4.23 9.49
C ASN A 120 -20.54 -5.75 9.49
N GLU A 121 -21.20 -6.33 8.49
CA GLU A 121 -21.43 -7.77 8.41
C GLU A 121 -20.28 -8.51 7.71
N VAL A 122 -19.31 -7.79 7.14
CA VAL A 122 -18.20 -8.36 6.37
C VAL A 122 -17.08 -8.85 7.28
N ASN A 123 -16.76 -10.14 7.22
CA ASN A 123 -15.58 -10.72 7.84
C ASN A 123 -14.35 -10.57 6.93
N ASP A 124 -14.46 -11.08 5.70
CA ASP A 124 -13.40 -11.03 4.70
C ASP A 124 -13.93 -10.40 3.42
N LEU A 125 -13.09 -9.58 2.77
CA LEU A 125 -13.36 -8.98 1.48
C LEU A 125 -12.09 -9.08 0.63
N LEU A 126 -12.16 -9.81 -0.48
CA LEU A 126 -11.07 -9.91 -1.44
C LEU A 126 -11.54 -9.43 -2.80
N VAL A 127 -10.68 -8.68 -3.50
CA VAL A 127 -10.91 -8.29 -4.89
C VAL A 127 -9.75 -8.78 -5.72
N TYR A 128 -10.09 -9.52 -6.76
CA TYR A 128 -9.17 -9.96 -7.79
C TYR A 128 -9.44 -9.17 -9.07
N GLN A 129 -8.36 -8.86 -9.76
CA GLN A 129 -8.37 -8.25 -11.08
C GLN A 129 -7.73 -9.22 -12.07
N LYS A 130 -8.27 -9.25 -13.27
CA LYS A 130 -7.77 -10.09 -14.35
C LYS A 130 -6.49 -9.48 -14.94
N TRP A 131 -5.50 -10.32 -15.25
CA TRP A 131 -4.40 -9.93 -16.12
C TRP A 131 -4.90 -9.92 -17.56
N GLU A 132 -4.87 -8.76 -18.24
CA GLU A 132 -5.39 -8.67 -19.61
C GLU A 132 -4.44 -9.32 -20.65
N ASP A 133 -3.15 -9.42 -20.32
CA ASP A 133 -2.10 -9.86 -21.25
C ASP A 133 -1.86 -11.38 -21.29
N LEU A 134 -2.54 -12.17 -20.45
CA LEU A 134 -2.39 -13.63 -20.41
C LEU A 134 -3.31 -14.32 -21.41
N ALA A 135 -2.83 -15.39 -22.06
CA ALA A 135 -3.58 -16.09 -23.12
C ALA A 135 -4.94 -16.64 -22.63
N GLU A 136 -4.96 -17.13 -21.40
CA GLU A 136 -6.13 -17.70 -20.72
C GLU A 136 -7.13 -16.63 -20.25
N ALA A 137 -6.75 -15.34 -20.28
CA ALA A 137 -7.61 -14.24 -19.85
C ALA A 137 -8.84 -14.05 -20.73
N SER A 138 -8.77 -14.49 -21.99
CA SER A 138 -9.87 -14.45 -22.96
C SER A 138 -11.05 -15.35 -22.57
N ALA A 139 -10.82 -16.40 -21.78
CA ALA A 139 -11.85 -17.31 -21.30
C ALA A 139 -12.80 -16.67 -20.26
N TYR A 140 -12.43 -15.51 -19.72
CA TYR A 140 -13.15 -14.83 -18.65
C TYR A 140 -13.64 -13.45 -19.13
N PRO A 141 -14.94 -13.25 -19.37
CA PRO A 141 -15.46 -11.96 -19.84
C PRO A 141 -15.39 -10.87 -18.77
N GLU A 142 -15.39 -11.23 -17.48
CA GLU A 142 -15.28 -10.29 -16.38
C GLU A 142 -13.84 -9.79 -16.19
N SER A 143 -13.69 -8.52 -15.80
CA SER A 143 -12.41 -7.92 -15.45
C SER A 143 -12.07 -8.09 -13.96
N HIS A 144 -13.09 -8.29 -13.12
CA HIS A 144 -12.92 -8.39 -11.68
C HIS A 144 -13.71 -9.55 -11.07
N ARG A 145 -13.21 -10.04 -9.93
CA ARG A 145 -13.93 -10.95 -9.05
C ARG A 145 -13.90 -10.45 -7.61
N VAL A 146 -15.06 -10.35 -7.00
CA VAL A 146 -15.24 -9.87 -5.62
C VAL A 146 -15.71 -11.03 -4.76
N PHE A 147 -15.00 -11.26 -3.67
CA PHE A 147 -15.25 -12.33 -2.72
C PHE A 147 -15.57 -11.72 -1.36
N VAL A 148 -16.74 -12.04 -0.83
CA VAL A 148 -17.20 -11.55 0.48
C VAL A 148 -17.48 -12.76 1.37
N SER A 149 -16.98 -12.70 2.60
CA SER A 149 -17.39 -13.60 3.69
C SER A 149 -18.13 -12.75 4.70
N THR A 150 -19.34 -13.15 5.07
CA THR A 150 -20.16 -12.43 6.05
C THR A 150 -20.19 -13.13 7.40
N THR A 151 -20.70 -12.42 8.40
CA THR A 151 -20.92 -12.98 9.74
C THR A 151 -22.16 -12.41 10.38
N HIS A 152 -22.81 -13.23 11.20
CA HIS A 152 -23.95 -12.81 12.02
C HIS A 152 -23.52 -12.09 13.31
N LYS A 153 -22.22 -12.00 13.61
CA LYS A 153 -21.70 -11.32 14.80
C LYS A 153 -21.07 -10.00 14.38
N THR A 154 -21.43 -8.90 15.04
CA THR A 154 -20.77 -7.61 14.85
C THR A 154 -19.27 -7.75 15.13
N PRO A 155 -18.38 -7.61 14.13
CA PRO A 155 -16.96 -7.72 14.33
C PRO A 155 -16.46 -6.57 15.21
N ALA A 156 -15.42 -6.83 16.00
CA ALA A 156 -14.79 -5.76 16.77
C ALA A 156 -14.29 -4.66 15.84
N LYS A 157 -14.61 -3.40 16.17
CA LYS A 157 -14.03 -2.24 15.48
C LYS A 157 -12.54 -2.20 15.79
N ASN A 158 -11.72 -2.26 14.75
CA ASN A 158 -10.27 -2.09 14.85
C ASN A 158 -9.82 -0.98 13.87
N PRO A 159 -8.62 -0.40 14.06
CA PRO A 159 -8.16 0.70 13.21
C PRO A 159 -8.13 0.37 11.72
N VAL A 160 -7.81 -0.88 11.35
CA VAL A 160 -7.79 -1.34 9.95
C VAL A 160 -9.19 -1.29 9.35
N ARG A 161 -10.18 -1.84 10.05
CA ARG A 161 -11.59 -1.84 9.64
C ARG A 161 -12.12 -0.42 9.51
N THR A 162 -11.81 0.46 10.47
CA THR A 162 -12.19 1.88 10.41
C THR A 162 -11.62 2.56 9.15
N ARG A 163 -10.34 2.33 8.84
CA ARG A 163 -9.71 2.89 7.63
C ARG A 163 -10.33 2.35 6.33
N TRP A 164 -10.64 1.05 6.28
CA TRP A 164 -11.35 0.45 5.15
C TRP A 164 -12.75 1.03 4.99
N GLU A 165 -13.50 1.19 6.08
CA GLU A 165 -14.82 1.80 6.06
C GLU A 165 -14.77 3.25 5.56
N GLN A 166 -13.81 4.04 6.07
CA GLN A 166 -13.56 5.41 5.63
C GLN A 166 -13.21 5.49 4.14
N TYR A 167 -12.30 4.63 3.67
CA TYR A 167 -11.96 4.56 2.25
C TYR A 167 -13.19 4.25 1.39
N LEU A 168 -13.95 3.21 1.74
CA LEU A 168 -15.09 2.80 0.92
C LEU A 168 -16.17 3.90 0.87
N ARG A 169 -16.36 4.65 1.96
CA ARG A 169 -17.24 5.83 1.98
C ARG A 169 -16.69 6.95 1.12
N ALA A 170 -15.40 7.26 1.23
CA ALA A 170 -14.76 8.29 0.41
C ALA A 170 -14.82 7.94 -1.09
N ASN A 171 -14.65 6.66 -1.45
CA ASN A 171 -14.68 6.20 -2.83
C ASN A 171 -16.09 6.28 -3.45
N ALA A 172 -17.13 6.36 -2.62
CA ALA A 172 -18.50 6.57 -3.08
C ALA A 172 -18.72 7.98 -3.65
N VAL A 173 -17.93 8.97 -3.20
CA VAL A 173 -18.11 10.39 -3.52
C VAL A 173 -16.95 11.02 -4.28
N SER A 174 -15.76 10.42 -4.21
CA SER A 174 -14.53 10.94 -4.83
C SER A 174 -13.83 9.88 -5.68
N ASP A 175 -13.19 10.29 -6.77
CA ASP A 175 -12.27 9.46 -7.55
C ASP A 175 -10.87 9.37 -6.92
N HIS A 176 -10.62 10.20 -5.91
CA HIS A 176 -9.40 10.24 -5.12
C HIS A 176 -9.73 10.00 -3.62
N PRO A 177 -10.17 8.80 -3.24
CA PRO A 177 -10.62 8.49 -1.87
C PRO A 177 -9.53 8.58 -0.79
N LEU A 178 -8.26 8.60 -1.18
CA LEU A 178 -7.11 8.81 -0.29
C LEU A 178 -6.57 10.25 -0.34
N GLY A 179 -7.31 11.15 -0.99
CA GLY A 179 -6.82 12.48 -1.32
C GLY A 179 -5.95 12.49 -2.58
N GLN A 180 -5.60 13.70 -3.00
CA GLN A 180 -4.69 13.94 -4.11
C GLN A 180 -3.43 14.61 -3.57
N THR A 181 -2.28 13.99 -3.82
CA THR A 181 -0.99 14.60 -3.48
C THR A 181 -0.46 15.34 -4.70
N SER A 182 -0.17 16.63 -4.53
CA SER A 182 0.47 17.45 -5.54
C SER A 182 1.86 17.84 -5.05
N THR A 183 2.88 17.62 -5.88
CA THR A 183 4.25 18.05 -5.60
C THR A 183 4.60 19.24 -6.47
N PHE A 184 5.05 20.31 -5.83
CA PHE A 184 5.47 21.53 -6.52
C PHE A 184 6.93 21.81 -6.21
N SER A 185 7.71 22.20 -7.22
CA SER A 185 9.01 22.82 -7.00
C SER A 185 8.83 24.27 -6.54
N MET A 186 9.85 24.86 -5.91
CA MET A 186 9.81 26.27 -5.50
C MET A 186 9.47 27.21 -6.66
N ASN A 187 10.04 26.97 -7.85
CA ASN A 187 9.73 27.76 -9.05
C ASN A 187 8.26 27.62 -9.46
N LYS A 188 7.70 26.41 -9.42
CA LYS A 188 6.27 26.18 -9.72
C LYS A 188 5.35 26.81 -8.68
N LEU A 189 5.76 26.87 -7.41
CA LEU A 189 5.01 27.55 -6.35
C LEU A 189 5.01 29.06 -6.58
N LEU A 190 6.16 29.64 -6.94
CA LEU A 190 6.24 31.06 -7.30
C LEU A 190 5.36 31.36 -8.52
N GLU A 191 5.48 30.60 -9.60
CA GLU A 191 4.61 30.71 -10.77
C GLU A 191 3.13 30.57 -10.39
N ALA A 192 2.77 29.61 -9.55
CA ALA A 192 1.41 29.41 -9.09
C ALA A 192 0.84 30.64 -8.35
N THR A 193 1.66 31.32 -7.54
CA THR A 193 1.24 32.58 -6.88
C THR A 193 1.06 33.74 -7.87
N PHE A 194 1.78 33.75 -9.00
CA PHE A 194 1.63 34.78 -10.02
C PHE A 194 0.46 34.51 -10.99
N PHE A 195 0.19 33.23 -11.28
CA PHE A 195 -0.80 32.82 -12.29
C PHE A 195 -2.08 32.23 -11.70
N GLN A 196 -2.29 32.34 -10.37
CA GLN A 196 -3.47 31.83 -9.65
C GLN A 196 -3.76 30.35 -9.95
N ASN A 197 -2.74 29.49 -9.83
CA ASN A 197 -2.96 28.07 -9.98
C ASN A 197 -3.81 27.54 -8.80
N LYS A 198 -5.06 27.17 -9.09
CA LYS A 198 -6.04 26.64 -8.11
C LYS A 198 -5.61 25.35 -7.41
N LEU A 199 -4.53 24.71 -7.86
CA LEU A 199 -3.98 23.50 -7.24
C LEU A 199 -2.89 23.80 -6.20
N ALA A 200 -2.42 25.05 -6.12
CA ALA A 200 -1.48 25.50 -5.11
C ALA A 200 -2.24 26.21 -3.99
N PHE A 201 -2.24 25.62 -2.79
CA PHE A 201 -2.95 26.14 -1.62
C PHE A 201 -2.18 27.23 -0.87
N ILE A 202 -1.23 27.88 -1.53
CA ILE A 202 -0.33 28.85 -0.92
C ILE A 202 -0.45 30.22 -1.58
N GLU A 203 -0.21 31.27 -0.80
CA GLU A 203 -0.10 32.64 -1.25
C GLU A 203 1.28 33.22 -0.95
N ARG A 204 1.66 34.24 -1.73
CA ARG A 204 2.83 35.06 -1.43
C ARG A 204 2.40 36.23 -0.56
N THR A 205 3.03 36.38 0.60
CA THR A 205 2.78 37.51 1.49
C THR A 205 3.45 38.78 0.96
N LYS A 206 3.05 39.95 1.49
CA LYS A 206 3.67 41.24 1.15
C LYS A 206 5.16 41.32 1.56
N GLU A 207 5.59 40.41 2.43
CA GLU A 207 6.93 40.32 3.00
C GLU A 207 7.78 39.23 2.29
N ASP A 208 7.35 38.78 1.11
CA ASP A 208 8.09 37.88 0.22
C ASP A 208 8.37 36.46 0.74
N TYR A 209 7.51 35.94 1.63
CA TYR A 209 7.48 34.52 1.98
C TYR A 209 6.17 33.85 1.56
N LEU A 210 6.16 32.51 1.60
CA LEU A 210 4.99 31.72 1.26
C LEU A 210 4.20 31.41 2.52
N LYS A 211 2.89 31.57 2.44
CA LYS A 211 1.94 31.23 3.48
C LYS A 211 0.87 30.31 2.91
N LEU A 212 0.36 29.38 3.71
CA LEU A 212 -0.81 28.58 3.34
C LEU A 212 -2.08 29.43 3.48
N TYR A 213 -3.02 29.35 2.53
CA TYR A 213 -4.32 29.97 2.74
C TYR A 213 -4.99 29.40 3.99
N ASP A 214 -5.53 30.29 4.83
CA ASP A 214 -6.08 29.93 6.14
C ASP A 214 -7.21 28.89 6.02
N GLU A 215 -7.98 28.94 4.92
CA GLU A 215 -9.09 28.02 4.61
C GLU A 215 -8.67 26.56 4.38
N TYR A 216 -7.40 26.27 4.09
CA TYR A 216 -6.92 24.89 3.88
C TYR A 216 -6.08 24.35 5.05
N SER A 217 -5.83 25.15 6.10
CA SER A 217 -4.90 24.81 7.18
C SER A 217 -5.27 23.55 7.98
N THR A 218 -6.55 23.18 8.02
CA THR A 218 -7.05 22.00 8.73
C THR A 218 -7.23 20.77 7.84
N ASP A 219 -7.20 20.96 6.52
CA ASP A 219 -7.72 19.97 5.57
C ASP A 219 -6.61 19.30 4.73
N ILE A 220 -5.36 19.74 4.90
CA ILE A 220 -4.22 19.24 4.15
C ILE A 220 -3.07 18.83 5.08
N ASP A 221 -2.42 17.73 4.73
CA ASP A 221 -1.16 17.33 5.35
C ASP A 221 0.00 17.98 4.60
N LEU A 222 0.89 18.64 5.33
CA LEU A 222 2.01 19.40 4.77
C LEU A 222 3.34 18.69 4.99
N TYR A 223 4.18 18.69 3.96
CA TYR A 223 5.51 18.09 4.01
C TYR A 223 6.56 19.00 3.35
N ILE A 224 7.71 19.19 4.02
CA ILE A 224 8.91 19.81 3.43
C ILE A 224 9.99 18.74 3.34
N ASN A 225 10.50 18.46 2.14
CA ASN A 225 11.48 17.40 1.88
C ASN A 225 11.08 16.03 2.47
N GLY A 226 9.78 15.73 2.47
CA GLY A 226 9.22 14.47 3.00
C GLY A 226 9.02 14.42 4.52
N LEU A 227 9.33 15.50 5.25
CA LEU A 227 9.08 15.60 6.69
C LEU A 227 7.75 16.32 6.94
N PRO A 228 6.86 15.79 7.80
CA PRO A 228 5.61 16.45 8.14
C PRO A 228 5.89 17.75 8.88
N VAL A 229 5.18 18.82 8.52
CA VAL A 229 5.33 20.15 9.11
C VAL A 229 3.97 20.80 9.36
N ASP A 230 3.94 21.80 10.24
CA ASP A 230 2.77 22.67 10.38
C ASP A 230 2.79 23.81 9.33
N ALA A 231 1.66 24.49 9.15
CA ALA A 231 1.55 25.60 8.22
C ALA A 231 2.55 26.73 8.52
N LYS A 232 2.84 26.96 9.81
CA LYS A 232 3.78 27.99 10.28
C LYS A 232 5.22 27.70 9.85
N SER A 233 5.62 26.43 9.83
CA SER A 233 6.95 26.02 9.35
C SER A 233 7.20 26.40 7.88
N ILE A 234 6.15 26.50 7.05
CA ILE A 234 6.29 26.97 5.65
C ILE A 234 6.74 28.42 5.63
N GLU A 235 6.11 29.27 6.44
CA GLU A 235 6.46 30.69 6.56
C GLU A 235 7.90 30.84 7.09
N GLU A 236 8.26 30.07 8.12
CA GLU A 236 9.59 30.11 8.73
C GLU A 236 10.70 29.58 7.79
N PHE A 237 10.39 28.58 6.97
CA PHE A 237 11.33 28.03 5.98
C PHE A 237 11.57 29.01 4.83
N THR A 238 10.51 29.63 4.33
CA THR A 238 10.58 30.52 3.16
C THR A 238 11.01 31.95 3.50
N SER A 239 10.73 32.42 4.72
CA SER A 239 11.28 33.68 5.25
C SER A 239 12.77 33.60 5.63
N GLY A 240 13.40 32.42 5.49
CA GLY A 240 14.80 32.20 5.82
C GLY A 240 15.10 32.09 7.33
N LYS A 241 14.08 32.05 8.19
CA LYS A 241 14.24 31.95 9.66
C LYS A 241 14.76 30.58 10.10
N LEU A 242 14.40 29.50 9.40
CA LEU A 242 14.90 28.14 9.67
C LEU A 242 16.30 27.85 9.09
N ILE A 243 16.85 28.72 8.24
CA ILE A 243 18.20 28.54 7.66
C ILE A 243 19.30 28.85 8.70
N ASN A 244 18.95 29.46 9.84
CA ASN A 244 19.88 29.79 10.93
C ASN A 244 19.96 28.73 12.04
N SER A 245 19.29 27.59 11.93
CA SER A 245 19.44 26.45 12.85
C SER A 245 20.17 25.28 12.20
N THR A 246 21.34 25.54 11.61
CA THR A 246 22.35 24.49 11.45
C THR A 246 22.81 24.07 12.85
N PRO A 247 22.93 22.77 13.18
CA PRO A 247 23.62 22.38 14.39
C PRO A 247 25.04 22.92 14.29
N ARG A 248 25.44 23.77 15.25
CA ARG A 248 26.86 24.05 15.47
C ARG A 248 27.53 22.71 15.67
N SER A 249 28.34 22.29 14.72
CA SER A 249 29.38 21.31 14.96
C SER A 249 30.33 21.94 15.98
N ASP A 250 30.10 21.67 17.27
CA ASP A 250 31.09 21.86 18.32
C ASP A 250 32.22 20.86 18.08
N VAL A 251 33.06 21.16 17.09
CA VAL A 251 34.44 20.66 17.05
C VAL A 251 35.21 21.55 18.02
N SER A 252 35.11 21.19 19.31
CA SER A 252 36.00 21.72 20.32
C SER A 252 37.44 21.36 19.94
N ARG A 253 38.22 22.40 19.64
CA ARG A 253 39.67 22.36 19.62
C ARG A 253 40.16 21.95 21.01
N ASN A 254 40.54 20.68 21.17
CA ASN A 254 41.58 20.30 22.11
C ASN A 254 42.76 19.76 21.29
N GLY A 255 43.67 20.68 20.97
CA GLY A 255 45.00 20.29 20.54
C GLY A 255 45.77 19.76 21.75
N GLN A 256 46.22 18.52 21.68
CA GLN A 256 47.42 18.06 22.35
C GLN A 256 48.01 16.88 21.57
N MET A 257 49.09 17.17 20.84
CA MET A 257 50.02 16.16 20.34
C MET A 257 50.69 15.46 21.52
N PRO A 258 50.80 14.13 21.53
CA PRO A 258 51.80 13.43 22.33
C PRO A 258 53.13 13.40 21.58
N GLN A 259 54.15 13.91 22.25
CA GLN A 259 55.57 13.83 21.89
C GLN A 259 56.04 12.38 21.76
N ILE A 260 56.86 12.11 20.74
CA ILE A 260 57.66 10.89 20.62
C ILE A 260 58.89 11.07 21.53
N GLY A 261 59.05 10.19 22.52
CA GLY A 261 60.20 10.16 23.43
C GLY A 261 60.60 8.72 23.76
N ASN A 262 61.80 8.36 23.33
CA ASN A 262 62.51 7.10 23.59
C ASN A 262 62.51 6.69 25.06
N THR A 263 62.31 5.40 25.31
CA THR A 263 63.02 4.68 26.38
C THR A 263 63.51 3.35 25.83
N GLY A 264 64.82 3.27 25.59
CA GLY A 264 65.51 1.99 25.57
C GLY A 264 65.83 1.58 27.00
N PHE A 265 65.39 0.38 27.36
CA PHE A 265 66.11 -0.65 28.11
C PHE A 265 65.51 -1.99 27.69
#